data_AF-A0A938RIE3-F1
#
_entry.id   AF-A0A938RIE3-F1
#
_cell.length_a   1.000
_cell.length_b   1.000
_cell.length_c   1.000
_cell.angle_alpha   90.00
_cell.angle_beta   90.00
_cell.angle_gamma   90.00
#
_symmetry.space_group_name_H-M   'P 1'
#
loop_
_entity.id
_entity.type
_entity.pdbx_description
1 polymer ?
#
loop_
_entity_poly.entity_id
_entity_poly.type
_entity_poly.pdbx_seq_one_letter_code
_entity_poly.pdbx_strand_id
1 'polypeptide(L)'
;MVRPDNAMTKEHILSEIKRTAAASGGVPLGIDLFREATGIRKEDWYGVFWVRWSDAQVEAGFDRNQFGAPAFDDEWVVGRIASYVRVLGHFPVKAELKMRKLHDREFPNIVTIRRRLGTKAEIVDKVLEYCRANEAWYDVIDICTALQVSLPAHTQSASTTDDSPHKVGHVYLLKHGNAYKIGRSTEVSRRYKEIRTQMPYRTEEIHVIETDDPVGIEEYWHNRFKGKKLEGEWFELSAADIKALKKRRFM
;
A
#
# COMPACT_ATOMS: atom_id res chain seq x y z
N MET A 1 -26.80 19.79 36.35
CA MET A 1 -25.66 20.43 35.66
C MET A 1 -25.78 20.11 34.18
N VAL A 2 -26.35 21.03 33.41
CA VAL A 2 -26.50 20.91 31.96
C VAL A 2 -25.11 21.16 31.38
N ARG A 3 -24.55 20.18 30.65
CA ARG A 3 -23.35 20.42 29.83
C ARG A 3 -23.73 21.48 28.80
N PRO A 4 -22.98 22.58 28.63
CA PRO A 4 -23.28 23.49 27.54
C PRO A 4 -23.06 22.73 26.22
N ASP A 5 -24.10 22.64 25.42
CA ASP A 5 -24.05 22.23 24.01
C ASP A 5 -23.15 23.23 23.26
N ASN A 6 -21.85 23.00 23.32
CA ASN A 6 -20.91 23.67 22.44
C ASN A 6 -20.91 22.92 21.11
N ALA A 7 -22.04 22.98 20.40
CA ALA A 7 -22.18 22.37 19.09
C ALA A 7 -21.14 23.00 18.16
N MET A 8 -20.11 22.22 17.81
CA MET A 8 -19.10 22.65 16.83
C MET A 8 -19.81 23.02 15.53
N THR A 9 -19.66 24.27 15.10
CA THR A 9 -20.32 24.76 13.88
C THR A 9 -19.42 24.61 12.69
N LYS A 10 -20.03 24.44 11.51
CA LYS A 10 -19.31 24.35 10.24
C LYS A 10 -18.42 25.57 10.01
N GLU A 11 -18.94 26.75 10.31
CA GLU A 11 -18.27 28.04 10.15
C GLU A 11 -17.04 28.15 11.06
N HIS A 12 -17.12 27.62 12.28
CA HIS A 12 -15.98 27.61 13.20
C HIS A 12 -14.83 26.77 12.64
N ILE A 13 -15.13 25.57 12.14
CA ILE A 13 -14.11 24.68 11.55
C ILE A 13 -13.48 25.32 10.30
N LEU A 14 -14.29 25.96 9.43
CA LEU A 14 -13.77 26.70 8.27
C LEU A 14 -12.88 27.87 8.67
N SER A 15 -13.24 28.62 9.72
CA SER A 15 -12.40 29.71 10.23
C SER A 15 -11.06 29.22 10.79
N GLU A 16 -11.06 28.07 11.49
CA GLU A 16 -9.86 27.46 12.04
C GLU A 16 -8.94 26.91 10.94
N ILE A 17 -9.51 26.34 9.86
CA ILE A 17 -8.72 25.93 8.68
C ILE A 17 -8.03 27.16 8.07
N LYS A 18 -8.73 28.28 7.90
CA LYS A 18 -8.14 29.52 7.37
C LYS A 18 -7.06 30.09 8.31
N ARG A 19 -7.31 30.11 9.62
CA ARG A 19 -6.36 30.60 10.64
C ARG A 19 -5.07 29.78 10.64
N THR A 20 -5.19 28.45 10.64
CA THR A 20 -4.04 27.54 10.66
C THR A 20 -3.27 27.54 9.34
N ALA A 21 -3.97 27.67 8.20
CA ALA A 21 -3.33 27.85 6.91
C ALA A 21 -2.53 29.16 6.84
N ALA A 22 -3.10 30.27 7.33
CA ALA A 22 -2.40 31.56 7.39
C ALA A 22 -1.12 31.48 8.24
N ALA A 23 -1.17 30.77 9.38
CA ALA A 23 -0.01 30.54 10.24
C ALA A 23 1.05 29.61 9.59
N SER A 24 0.66 28.79 8.63
CA SER A 24 1.51 27.78 7.96
C SER A 24 1.94 28.20 6.54
N GLY A 25 1.90 29.50 6.22
CA GLY A 25 2.35 30.02 4.92
C GLY A 25 1.33 29.83 3.79
N GLY A 26 0.03 29.78 4.10
CA GLY A 26 -1.06 29.68 3.12
C GLY A 26 -1.46 28.25 2.75
N VAL A 27 -0.82 27.23 3.34
CA VAL A 27 -1.13 25.81 3.09
C VAL A 27 -1.97 25.25 4.25
N PRO A 28 -3.15 24.67 3.99
CA PRO A 28 -3.98 24.12 5.05
C PRO A 28 -3.31 22.87 5.66
N LEU A 29 -3.38 22.76 6.99
CA LEU A 29 -2.80 21.65 7.73
C LEU A 29 -3.45 20.30 7.38
N GLY A 30 -2.66 19.24 7.46
CA GLY A 30 -3.16 17.87 7.49
C GLY A 30 -3.97 17.59 8.76
N ILE A 31 -4.80 16.55 8.74
CA ILE A 31 -5.78 16.24 9.81
C ILE A 31 -5.12 16.17 11.19
N ASP A 32 -3.98 15.47 11.32
CA ASP A 32 -3.31 15.29 12.61
C ASP A 32 -2.78 16.61 13.19
N LEU A 33 -2.11 17.41 12.35
CA LEU A 33 -1.59 18.74 12.74
C LEU A 33 -2.71 19.73 13.03
N PHE A 34 -3.81 19.67 12.28
CA PHE A 34 -4.99 20.50 12.53
C PHE A 34 -5.62 20.20 13.89
N ARG A 35 -5.75 18.90 14.24
CA ARG A 35 -6.23 18.48 15.56
C ARG A 35 -5.32 18.98 16.68
N GLU A 36 -4.01 18.87 16.52
CA GLU A 36 -3.03 19.36 17.51
C GLU A 36 -3.11 20.88 17.70
N ALA A 37 -3.29 21.63 16.62
CA ALA A 37 -3.31 23.09 16.63
C ALA A 37 -4.64 23.71 17.11
N THR A 38 -5.76 23.00 16.98
CA THR A 38 -7.11 23.55 17.18
C THR A 38 -7.94 22.79 18.23
N GLY A 39 -7.57 21.55 18.53
CA GLY A 39 -8.35 20.65 19.37
C GLY A 39 -9.60 20.06 18.69
N ILE A 40 -9.93 20.50 17.47
CA ILE A 40 -11.07 19.98 16.69
C ILE A 40 -10.76 18.55 16.27
N ARG A 41 -11.63 17.63 16.65
CA ARG A 41 -11.46 16.21 16.41
C ARG A 41 -12.14 15.78 15.13
N LYS A 42 -11.83 14.56 14.68
CA LYS A 42 -12.44 14.00 13.48
C LYS A 42 -13.96 13.89 13.62
N GLU A 43 -14.42 13.54 14.81
CA GLU A 43 -15.85 13.33 15.10
C GLU A 43 -16.67 14.62 15.00
N ASP A 44 -16.03 15.79 15.15
CA ASP A 44 -16.70 17.09 15.10
C ASP A 44 -17.12 17.49 13.67
N TRP A 45 -16.57 16.83 12.65
CA TRP A 45 -16.85 17.17 11.25
C TRP A 45 -17.13 15.98 10.33
N TYR A 46 -16.53 14.82 10.60
CA TYR A 46 -16.63 13.64 9.74
C TYR A 46 -18.03 13.06 9.77
N GLY A 47 -18.71 13.04 8.61
CA GLY A 47 -20.10 12.57 8.50
C GLY A 47 -21.14 13.54 9.07
N VAL A 48 -20.70 14.69 9.60
CA VAL A 48 -21.58 15.79 10.04
C VAL A 48 -21.62 16.88 8.97
N PHE A 49 -20.44 17.40 8.61
CA PHE A 49 -20.30 18.49 7.64
C PHE A 49 -19.60 18.04 6.35
N TRP A 50 -18.62 17.13 6.44
CA TRP A 50 -17.86 16.64 5.28
C TRP A 50 -17.58 15.14 5.34
N VAL A 51 -17.51 14.51 4.17
CA VAL A 51 -17.14 13.08 4.03
C VAL A 51 -15.62 12.90 4.05
N ARG A 52 -14.87 13.88 3.51
CA ARG A 52 -13.41 13.88 3.49
C ARG A 52 -12.88 15.21 3.97
N TRP A 53 -11.71 15.19 4.63
CA TRP A 53 -11.03 16.42 5.05
C TRP A 53 -10.68 17.34 3.88
N SER A 54 -10.37 16.77 2.72
CA SER A 54 -10.15 17.54 1.50
C SER A 54 -11.36 18.39 1.10
N ASP A 55 -12.57 17.95 1.41
CA ASP A 55 -13.79 18.70 1.08
C ASP A 55 -13.93 19.93 2.01
N ALA A 56 -13.54 19.80 3.28
CA ALA A 56 -13.47 20.92 4.22
C ALA A 56 -12.41 21.95 3.78
N GLN A 57 -11.26 21.50 3.28
CA GLN A 57 -10.21 22.38 2.76
C GLN A 57 -10.66 23.12 1.49
N VAL A 58 -11.33 22.42 0.57
CA VAL A 58 -11.93 23.02 -0.64
C VAL A 58 -12.96 24.07 -0.29
N GLU A 59 -13.86 23.76 0.63
CA GLU A 59 -14.89 24.70 1.06
C GLU A 59 -14.30 25.90 1.83
N ALA A 60 -13.18 25.71 2.54
CA ALA A 60 -12.43 26.79 3.15
C ALA A 60 -11.70 27.69 2.13
N GLY A 61 -11.78 27.39 0.83
CA GLY A 61 -11.18 28.17 -0.26
C GLY A 61 -9.77 27.74 -0.64
N PHE A 62 -9.34 26.54 -0.24
CA PHE A 62 -8.03 26.00 -0.59
C PHE A 62 -8.16 24.95 -1.70
N ASP A 63 -7.21 24.92 -2.62
CA ASP A 63 -7.19 23.86 -3.62
C ASP A 63 -6.98 22.49 -2.97
N ARG A 64 -7.57 21.45 -3.58
CA ARG A 64 -7.30 20.06 -3.18
C ARG A 64 -5.79 19.87 -3.22
N ASN A 65 -5.22 19.40 -2.12
CA ASN A 65 -3.80 19.11 -2.01
C ASN A 65 -3.36 18.26 -3.22
N GLN A 66 -2.66 18.90 -4.16
CA GLN A 66 -2.16 18.22 -5.35
C GLN A 66 -1.00 17.36 -4.85
N PHE A 67 -1.22 16.05 -4.74
CA PHE A 67 -0.11 15.11 -4.56
C PHE A 67 0.95 15.47 -5.60
N GLY A 68 2.13 15.87 -5.11
CA GLY A 68 3.08 16.70 -5.85
C GLY A 68 3.44 16.19 -7.24
N ALA A 69 3.58 17.16 -8.15
CA ALA A 69 4.15 17.12 -9.50
C ALA A 69 3.49 16.17 -10.53
N PRO A 70 3.14 16.66 -11.73
CA PRO A 70 2.73 15.82 -12.83
C PRO A 70 3.88 14.93 -13.32
N ALA A 71 3.51 13.70 -13.60
CA ALA A 71 4.11 12.75 -14.52
C ALA A 71 5.59 12.94 -14.90
N PHE A 72 6.49 12.27 -14.17
CA PHE A 72 7.69 11.73 -14.80
C PHE A 72 7.26 10.97 -16.06
N ASP A 73 7.78 11.37 -17.21
CA ASP A 73 7.56 10.67 -18.47
C ASP A 73 8.06 9.22 -18.36
N ASP A 74 7.36 8.28 -18.98
CA ASP A 74 7.65 6.86 -18.82
C ASP A 74 9.05 6.54 -19.35
N GLU A 75 9.49 7.23 -20.41
CA GLU A 75 10.84 7.14 -20.94
C GLU A 75 11.90 7.62 -19.94
N TRP A 76 11.63 8.71 -19.21
CA TRP A 76 12.50 9.19 -18.15
C TRP A 76 12.60 8.18 -16.99
N VAL A 77 11.48 7.58 -16.58
CA VAL A 77 11.46 6.56 -15.52
C VAL A 77 12.27 5.35 -15.94
N VAL A 78 12.10 4.89 -17.18
CA VAL A 78 12.86 3.78 -17.76
C VAL A 78 14.36 4.11 -17.80
N GLY A 79 14.75 5.31 -18.23
CA GLY A 79 16.14 5.77 -18.24
C GLY A 79 16.78 5.79 -16.84
N ARG A 80 16.04 6.20 -15.80
CA ARG A 80 16.52 6.14 -14.40
C ARG A 80 16.74 4.70 -13.93
N ILE A 81 15.87 3.78 -14.34
CA ILE A 81 16.02 2.35 -14.01
C ILE A 81 17.25 1.79 -14.74
N ALA A 82 17.39 2.03 -16.04
CA ALA A 82 18.55 1.57 -16.82
C ALA A 82 19.88 2.07 -16.24
N SER A 83 19.96 3.35 -15.88
CA SER A 83 21.13 3.92 -15.20
C SER A 83 21.42 3.21 -13.87
N TYR A 84 20.38 2.85 -13.11
CA TYR A 84 20.57 2.17 -11.84
C TYR A 84 20.98 0.70 -12.00
N VAL A 85 20.44 0.00 -13.01
CA VAL A 85 20.87 -1.34 -13.39
C VAL A 85 22.38 -1.36 -13.68
N ARG A 86 22.88 -0.40 -14.47
CA ARG A 86 24.31 -0.26 -14.75
C ARG A 86 25.14 -0.09 -13.48
N VAL A 87 24.69 0.74 -12.54
CA VAL A 87 25.39 0.96 -11.27
C VAL A 87 25.42 -0.30 -10.40
N LEU A 88 24.35 -1.10 -10.40
CA LEU A 88 24.27 -2.33 -9.61
C LEU A 88 24.95 -3.53 -10.28
N GLY A 89 25.06 -3.53 -11.61
CA GLY A 89 25.49 -4.71 -12.38
C GLY A 89 24.43 -5.83 -12.43
N HIS A 90 23.23 -5.58 -11.92
CA HIS A 90 22.08 -6.47 -12.02
C HIS A 90 20.77 -5.68 -11.99
N PHE A 91 19.67 -6.34 -12.35
CA PHE A 91 18.36 -5.68 -12.31
C PHE A 91 17.93 -5.41 -10.85
N PRO A 92 17.52 -4.17 -10.49
CA PRO A 92 17.20 -3.81 -9.12
C PRO A 92 16.06 -4.64 -8.51
N VAL A 93 16.23 -5.08 -7.26
CA VAL A 93 15.15 -5.68 -6.46
C VAL A 93 14.33 -4.61 -5.73
N LYS A 94 13.17 -5.01 -5.20
CA LYS A 94 12.25 -4.10 -4.49
C LYS A 94 12.91 -3.31 -3.35
N ALA A 95 13.82 -3.94 -2.61
CA ALA A 95 14.56 -3.29 -1.53
C ALA A 95 15.52 -2.21 -2.06
N GLU A 96 16.22 -2.47 -3.15
CA GLU A 96 17.17 -1.54 -3.77
C GLU A 96 16.46 -0.32 -4.36
N LEU A 97 15.32 -0.51 -5.03
CA LEU A 97 14.51 0.61 -5.52
C LEU A 97 14.00 1.50 -4.37
N LYS A 98 13.66 0.89 -3.22
CA LYS A 98 13.29 1.65 -2.00
C LYS A 98 14.50 2.40 -1.44
N MET A 99 15.64 1.74 -1.30
CA MET A 99 16.88 2.36 -0.83
C MET A 99 17.31 3.50 -1.75
N ARG A 100 17.21 3.31 -3.06
CA ARG A 100 17.53 4.35 -4.04
C ARG A 100 16.66 5.58 -3.89
N LYS A 101 15.34 5.42 -3.69
CA LYS A 101 14.45 6.56 -3.41
C LYS A 101 14.79 7.33 -2.13
N LEU A 102 15.29 6.63 -1.12
CA LEU A 102 15.70 7.24 0.14
C LEU A 102 16.98 8.08 -0.03
N HIS A 103 17.93 7.58 -0.83
CA HIS A 103 19.18 8.29 -1.12
C HIS A 103 19.06 9.37 -2.22
N ASP A 104 18.11 9.21 -3.14
CA ASP A 104 17.88 10.10 -4.27
C ASP A 104 16.40 10.50 -4.30
N ARG A 105 16.11 11.71 -3.83
CA ARG A 105 14.74 12.24 -3.73
C ARG A 105 14.11 12.47 -5.10
N GLU A 106 14.88 12.56 -6.18
CA GLU A 106 14.36 12.68 -7.54
C GLU A 106 14.01 11.31 -8.12
N PHE A 107 14.65 10.23 -7.66
CA PHE A 107 14.34 8.88 -8.13
C PHE A 107 12.85 8.55 -7.98
N PRO A 108 12.21 7.84 -8.94
CA PRO A 108 10.80 7.52 -8.85
C PRO A 108 10.51 6.52 -7.73
N ASN A 109 9.40 6.69 -7.02
CA ASN A 109 8.98 5.74 -5.99
C ASN A 109 8.60 4.40 -6.65
N ILE A 110 8.94 3.26 -6.03
CA ILE A 110 8.58 1.93 -6.53
C ILE A 110 7.07 1.77 -6.81
N VAL A 111 6.20 2.42 -6.03
CA VAL A 111 4.74 2.41 -6.27
C VAL A 111 4.42 3.14 -7.57
N THR A 112 5.08 4.26 -7.84
CA THR A 112 4.96 5.01 -9.10
C THR A 112 5.48 4.21 -10.28
N ILE A 113 6.64 3.55 -10.13
CA ILE A 113 7.23 2.68 -11.15
C ILE A 113 6.25 1.56 -11.53
N ARG A 114 5.74 0.81 -10.55
CA ARG A 114 4.80 -0.30 -10.80
C ARG A 114 3.47 0.17 -11.40
N ARG A 115 2.93 1.30 -10.92
CA ARG A 115 1.66 1.85 -11.43
C ARG A 115 1.76 2.26 -12.91
N ARG A 116 2.93 2.73 -13.36
CA ARG A 116 3.14 3.21 -14.73
C ARG A 116 3.65 2.13 -15.67
N LEU A 117 4.70 1.45 -15.25
CA LEU A 117 5.45 0.55 -16.12
C LEU A 117 4.94 -0.89 -16.07
N GLY A 118 4.24 -1.27 -15.00
CA GLY A 118 3.61 -2.58 -14.84
C GLY A 118 4.40 -3.53 -13.93
N THR A 119 4.32 -4.82 -14.28
CA THR A 119 5.00 -5.94 -13.63
C THR A 119 6.52 -5.91 -13.88
N LYS A 120 7.27 -6.73 -13.15
CA LYS A 120 8.73 -6.81 -13.30
C LYS A 120 9.14 -7.16 -14.74
N ALA A 121 8.44 -8.12 -15.37
CA ALA A 121 8.68 -8.51 -16.75
C ALA A 121 8.43 -7.34 -17.73
N GLU A 122 7.29 -6.67 -17.62
CA GLU A 122 6.98 -5.49 -18.46
C GLU A 122 7.99 -4.35 -18.26
N ILE A 123 8.50 -4.16 -17.03
CA ILE A 123 9.56 -3.18 -16.78
C ILE A 123 10.87 -3.60 -17.48
N VAL A 124 11.25 -4.89 -17.40
CA VAL A 124 12.44 -5.40 -18.09
C VAL A 124 12.32 -5.20 -19.61
N ASP A 125 11.16 -5.51 -20.18
CA ASP A 125 10.90 -5.34 -21.61
C ASP A 125 11.02 -3.88 -22.05
N LYS A 126 10.42 -2.96 -21.29
CA LYS A 126 10.51 -1.51 -21.57
C LYS A 126 11.94 -0.98 -21.42
N VAL A 127 12.70 -1.47 -20.45
CA VAL A 127 14.13 -1.12 -20.28
C VAL A 127 14.95 -1.67 -21.44
N LEU A 128 14.68 -2.89 -21.91
CA LEU A 128 15.34 -3.45 -23.08
C LEU A 128 15.05 -2.65 -24.34
N GLU A 129 13.80 -2.29 -24.58
CA GLU A 129 13.39 -1.49 -25.73
C GLU A 129 14.11 -0.13 -25.74
N TYR A 130 14.10 0.56 -24.59
CA TYR A 130 14.81 1.83 -24.41
C TYR A 130 16.33 1.71 -24.62
N CYS A 131 16.95 0.67 -24.08
CA CYS A 131 18.38 0.44 -24.24
C CYS A 131 18.74 0.04 -25.67
N ARG A 132 17.91 -0.73 -26.38
CA ARG A 132 18.15 -1.10 -27.79
C ARG A 132 18.05 0.11 -28.73
N ALA A 133 17.24 1.10 -28.39
CA ALA A 133 17.18 2.35 -29.14
C ALA A 133 18.45 3.22 -28.98
N ASN A 134 19.36 2.88 -28.06
CA ASN A 134 20.53 3.66 -27.71
C ASN A 134 21.77 2.75 -27.57
N GLU A 135 22.65 2.70 -28.58
CA GLU A 135 23.81 1.77 -28.65
C GLU A 135 24.77 1.80 -27.45
N ALA A 136 24.70 2.84 -26.61
CA ALA A 136 25.53 3.00 -25.41
C ALA A 136 25.14 2.11 -24.22
N TRP A 137 24.12 1.23 -24.33
CA TRP A 137 23.57 0.43 -23.21
C TRP A 137 23.80 -1.08 -23.29
N TYR A 138 24.81 -1.55 -24.03
CA TYR A 138 25.09 -2.98 -24.23
C TYR A 138 25.15 -3.81 -22.93
N ASP A 139 25.78 -3.27 -21.88
CA ASP A 139 25.90 -3.89 -20.55
C ASP A 139 24.53 -4.10 -19.88
N VAL A 140 23.63 -3.12 -19.98
CA VAL A 140 22.27 -3.21 -19.45
C VAL A 140 21.42 -4.14 -20.30
N ILE A 141 21.61 -4.14 -21.63
CA ILE A 141 20.93 -5.06 -22.54
C ILE A 141 21.27 -6.51 -22.18
N ASP A 142 22.54 -6.84 -21.92
CA ASP A 142 22.97 -8.19 -21.55
C ASP A 142 22.31 -8.64 -20.24
N ILE A 143 22.33 -7.78 -19.21
CA ILE A 143 21.68 -8.05 -17.91
C ILE A 143 20.18 -8.29 -18.08
N CYS A 144 19.51 -7.41 -18.81
CA CYS A 144 18.07 -7.50 -19.00
C CYS A 144 17.67 -8.68 -19.91
N THR A 145 18.47 -9.02 -20.91
CA THR A 145 18.23 -10.17 -21.81
C THR A 145 18.38 -11.48 -21.06
N ALA A 146 19.43 -11.63 -20.23
CA ALA A 146 19.60 -12.80 -19.38
C ALA A 146 18.42 -12.98 -18.40
N LEU A 147 17.91 -11.87 -17.87
CA LEU A 147 16.74 -11.88 -17.00
C LEU A 147 15.45 -12.19 -17.76
N GLN A 148 15.26 -11.67 -18.97
CA GLN A 148 14.09 -11.94 -19.80
C GLN A 148 13.97 -13.43 -20.16
N VAL A 149 15.09 -14.10 -20.47
CA VAL A 149 15.13 -15.55 -20.74
C VAL A 149 14.75 -16.38 -19.49
N SER A 150 15.08 -15.86 -18.31
CA SER A 150 14.79 -16.52 -17.03
C SER A 150 13.38 -16.24 -16.52
N LEU A 151 12.67 -15.27 -17.11
CA LEU A 151 11.29 -14.93 -16.76
C LEU A 151 10.33 -15.73 -17.66
N PRO A 152 9.22 -16.27 -17.11
CA PRO A 152 8.24 -16.99 -17.92
C PRO A 152 7.69 -16.09 -19.03
N ALA A 153 7.76 -16.57 -20.28
CA ALA A 153 7.40 -15.83 -21.49
C ALA A 153 5.99 -15.22 -21.37
N HIS A 154 5.89 -13.93 -21.67
CA HIS A 154 4.66 -13.15 -21.63
C HIS A 154 3.74 -13.54 -22.79
N THR A 155 3.06 -14.69 -22.68
CA THR A 155 1.86 -14.93 -23.50
C THR A 155 0.75 -14.13 -22.85
N GLN A 156 0.18 -13.19 -23.60
CA GLN A 156 -0.93 -12.33 -23.22
C GLN A 156 -2.04 -13.12 -22.53
N SER A 157 -2.08 -13.09 -21.20
CA SER A 157 -3.26 -13.30 -20.37
C SER A 157 -2.91 -13.00 -18.91
N ALA A 158 -3.77 -12.20 -18.29
CA ALA A 158 -3.64 -11.75 -16.92
C ALA A 158 -3.48 -12.92 -15.92
N SER A 159 -2.30 -13.03 -15.30
CA SER A 159 -2.14 -13.59 -13.94
C SER A 159 -0.68 -13.47 -13.50
N THR A 160 -0.46 -12.63 -12.49
CA THR A 160 0.76 -12.47 -11.71
C THR A 160 1.25 -13.77 -11.07
N THR A 161 2.54 -14.06 -11.19
CA THR A 161 3.32 -14.84 -10.21
C THR A 161 4.80 -14.46 -10.36
N ASP A 162 5.37 -13.79 -9.35
CA ASP A 162 6.76 -13.35 -9.24
C ASP A 162 7.47 -14.39 -8.37
N ASP A 163 8.14 -15.36 -9.00
CA ASP A 163 8.92 -16.38 -8.31
C ASP A 163 10.29 -15.80 -7.93
N SER A 164 10.46 -15.56 -6.63
CA SER A 164 11.76 -15.32 -6.00
C SER A 164 11.73 -15.98 -4.61
N PRO A 165 12.88 -16.47 -4.13
CA PRO A 165 12.97 -17.70 -3.33
C PRO A 165 12.06 -17.65 -2.11
N HIS A 166 11.16 -18.63 -2.04
CA HIS A 166 10.04 -18.76 -1.11
C HIS A 166 10.36 -18.25 0.30
N LYS A 167 10.02 -16.98 0.57
CA LYS A 167 9.68 -16.56 1.93
C LYS A 167 8.29 -17.09 2.20
N VAL A 168 8.21 -18.32 2.70
CA VAL A 168 6.95 -18.92 3.15
C VAL A 168 6.34 -17.96 4.17
N GLY A 169 5.28 -17.27 3.75
CA GLY A 169 4.43 -16.46 4.59
C GLY A 169 3.20 -17.24 5.00
N HIS A 170 2.48 -16.70 5.98
CA HIS A 170 1.29 -17.34 6.52
C HIS A 170 0.14 -16.34 6.50
N VAL A 171 -1.01 -16.75 5.98
CA VAL A 171 -2.28 -16.04 6.19
C VAL A 171 -3.10 -16.84 7.18
N TYR A 172 -3.45 -16.22 8.30
CA TYR A 172 -4.16 -16.87 9.40
C TYR A 172 -5.57 -16.34 9.57
N LEU A 173 -6.44 -17.21 10.05
CA LEU A 173 -7.79 -16.92 10.49
C LEU A 173 -7.86 -17.12 12.00
N LEU A 174 -8.01 -16.03 12.74
CA LEU A 174 -8.28 -16.08 14.18
C LEU A 174 -9.77 -15.86 14.45
N LYS A 175 -10.28 -16.46 15.52
CA LYS A 175 -11.62 -16.23 16.04
C LYS A 175 -11.54 -15.59 17.42
N HIS A 176 -12.37 -14.58 17.62
CA HIS A 176 -12.60 -13.97 18.92
C HIS A 176 -14.11 -13.71 19.08
N GLY A 177 -14.76 -14.46 19.99
CA GLY A 177 -16.22 -14.45 20.09
C GLY A 177 -16.88 -14.86 18.78
N ASN A 178 -17.73 -13.98 18.22
CA ASN A 178 -18.40 -14.19 16.92
C ASN A 178 -17.67 -13.51 15.75
N ALA A 179 -16.55 -12.83 16.00
CA ALA A 179 -15.78 -12.15 14.98
C ALA A 179 -14.54 -12.96 14.59
N TYR A 180 -14.11 -12.79 13.34
CA TYR A 180 -12.97 -13.47 12.76
C TYR A 180 -11.97 -12.47 12.22
N LYS A 181 -10.68 -12.64 12.52
CA LYS A 181 -9.61 -11.80 11.98
C LYS A 181 -8.87 -12.54 10.90
N ILE A 182 -8.69 -11.89 9.76
CA ILE A 182 -7.83 -12.37 8.67
C ILE A 182 -6.60 -11.48 8.65
N GLY A 183 -5.44 -12.07 8.93
CA GLY A 183 -4.17 -11.35 8.94
C GLY A 183 -3.06 -12.20 8.36
N ARG A 184 -1.93 -11.56 8.05
CA ARG A 184 -0.74 -12.23 7.51
C ARG A 184 0.51 -12.05 8.35
N SER A 185 1.46 -12.96 8.17
CA SER A 185 2.81 -12.88 8.73
C SER A 185 3.84 -13.24 7.67
N THR A 186 4.98 -12.53 7.69
CA THR A 186 6.13 -12.75 6.79
C THR A 186 7.39 -13.18 7.54
N GLU A 187 7.30 -13.38 8.86
CA GLU A 187 8.45 -13.68 9.71
C GLU A 187 8.55 -15.18 9.97
N VAL A 188 9.71 -15.77 9.63
CA VAL A 188 10.04 -17.21 9.73
C VAL A 188 9.54 -17.76 11.06
N SER A 189 8.79 -18.87 11.01
CA SER A 189 7.79 -19.43 11.95
C SER A 189 8.13 -19.63 13.45
N ARG A 190 9.01 -18.83 14.07
CA ARG A 190 9.24 -18.79 15.53
C ARG A 190 8.42 -17.72 16.25
N ARG A 191 8.14 -16.59 15.58
CA ARG A 191 7.38 -15.45 16.16
C ARG A 191 5.88 -15.68 16.34
N TYR A 192 5.27 -16.62 15.63
CA TYR A 192 3.82 -16.86 15.73
C TYR A 192 3.39 -17.38 17.12
N LYS A 193 4.21 -18.24 17.75
CA LYS A 193 3.98 -18.71 19.14
C LYS A 193 4.19 -17.59 20.18
N GLU A 194 5.11 -16.66 19.91
CA GLU A 194 5.36 -15.50 20.77
C GLU A 194 4.24 -14.47 20.67
N ILE A 195 3.76 -14.18 19.45
CA ILE A 195 2.61 -13.31 19.18
C ILE A 195 1.37 -13.83 19.91
N ARG A 196 1.13 -15.15 19.90
CA ARG A 196 0.03 -15.79 20.64
C ARG A 196 0.10 -15.60 22.15
N THR A 197 1.30 -15.37 22.70
CA THR A 197 1.54 -15.13 24.13
C THR A 197 1.32 -13.67 24.52
N GLN A 198 1.44 -12.73 23.57
CA GLN A 198 1.29 -11.29 23.79
C GLN A 198 -0.11 -10.74 23.48
N MET A 199 -1.05 -11.57 22.98
CA MET A 199 -2.39 -11.08 22.67
C MET A 199 -3.26 -10.99 23.93
N PRO A 200 -3.88 -9.82 24.21
CA PRO A 200 -4.62 -9.57 25.46
C PRO A 200 -5.93 -10.36 25.61
N TYR A 201 -6.38 -11.07 24.58
CA TYR A 201 -7.63 -11.84 24.58
C TYR A 201 -7.41 -13.28 24.11
N ARG A 202 -8.17 -14.24 24.65
CA ARG A 202 -8.20 -15.64 24.16
C ARG A 202 -8.70 -15.66 22.71
N THR A 203 -7.78 -15.79 21.75
CA THR A 203 -8.08 -15.95 20.33
C THR A 203 -7.85 -17.40 19.92
N GLU A 204 -8.84 -17.99 19.25
CA GLU A 204 -8.74 -19.35 18.72
C GLU A 204 -8.23 -19.30 17.28
N GLU A 205 -7.17 -20.04 16.98
CA GLU A 205 -6.68 -20.19 15.61
C GLU A 205 -7.55 -21.22 14.88
N ILE A 206 -8.26 -20.76 13.85
CA ILE A 206 -9.22 -21.59 13.11
C ILE A 206 -8.58 -22.23 11.88
N HIS A 207 -7.67 -21.52 11.23
CA HIS A 207 -6.98 -21.98 10.02
C HIS A 207 -5.75 -21.14 9.70
N VAL A 208 -4.76 -21.75 9.06
CA VAL A 208 -3.57 -21.10 8.54
C VAL A 208 -3.30 -21.61 7.13
N ILE A 209 -2.98 -20.67 6.23
CA ILE A 209 -2.61 -20.91 4.84
C ILE A 209 -1.14 -20.52 4.71
N GLU A 210 -0.28 -21.49 4.44
CA GLU A 210 1.12 -21.23 4.04
C GLU A 210 1.11 -20.79 2.57
N THR A 211 1.81 -19.71 2.25
CA THR A 211 1.83 -19.11 0.92
C THR A 211 3.09 -18.27 0.72
N ASP A 212 3.65 -18.29 -0.47
CA ASP A 212 4.73 -17.40 -0.89
C ASP A 212 4.24 -15.98 -1.23
N ASP A 213 2.94 -15.81 -1.44
CA ASP A 213 2.25 -14.52 -1.56
C ASP A 213 1.23 -14.30 -0.42
N PRO A 214 1.69 -13.98 0.80
CA PRO A 214 0.78 -13.67 1.91
C PRO A 214 0.02 -12.36 1.70
N VAL A 215 0.54 -11.44 0.88
CA VAL A 215 -0.09 -10.15 0.60
C VAL A 215 -1.32 -10.34 -0.29
N GLY A 216 -1.15 -11.02 -1.42
CA GLY A 216 -2.26 -11.24 -2.36
C GLY A 216 -3.35 -12.14 -1.81
N ILE A 217 -2.99 -13.17 -1.03
CA ILE A 217 -3.99 -14.04 -0.39
C ILE A 217 -4.79 -13.27 0.69
N GLU A 218 -4.15 -12.44 1.50
CA GLU A 218 -4.84 -11.58 2.46
C GLU A 218 -5.78 -10.60 1.74
N GLU A 219 -5.27 -9.87 0.75
CA GLU A 219 -6.04 -8.89 -0.01
C GLU A 219 -7.23 -9.52 -0.72
N TYR A 220 -7.07 -10.72 -1.28
CA TYR A 220 -8.16 -11.50 -1.87
C TYR A 220 -9.28 -11.75 -0.87
N TRP A 221 -8.95 -12.24 0.35
CA TRP A 221 -9.95 -12.55 1.36
C TRP A 221 -10.60 -11.29 1.96
N HIS A 222 -9.82 -10.22 2.17
CA HIS A 222 -10.34 -8.93 2.59
C HIS A 222 -11.32 -8.36 1.56
N ASN A 223 -10.99 -8.44 0.27
CA ASN A 223 -11.86 -7.98 -0.81
C ASN A 223 -13.11 -8.87 -0.94
N ARG A 224 -12.96 -10.19 -0.85
CA ARG A 224 -14.07 -11.15 -0.92
C ARG A 224 -15.06 -10.98 0.24
N PHE A 225 -14.58 -10.62 1.44
CA PHE A 225 -15.42 -10.42 2.63
C PHE A 225 -15.64 -8.95 2.98
N LYS A 226 -15.36 -8.02 2.08
CA LYS A 226 -15.47 -6.57 2.31
C LYS A 226 -16.87 -6.16 2.81
N GLY A 227 -17.92 -6.83 2.34
CA GLY A 227 -19.31 -6.60 2.78
C GLY A 227 -19.65 -7.14 4.18
N LYS A 228 -18.75 -7.89 4.82
CA LYS A 228 -18.89 -8.48 6.16
C LYS A 228 -17.83 -7.94 7.12
N LYS A 229 -17.19 -6.82 6.75
CA LYS A 229 -16.06 -6.24 7.46
C LYS A 229 -16.55 -5.48 8.70
N LEU A 230 -15.97 -5.82 9.84
CA LEU A 230 -16.11 -5.12 11.11
C LEU A 230 -14.97 -4.10 11.24
N GLU A 231 -14.64 -3.67 12.46
CA GLU A 231 -13.54 -2.73 12.68
C GLU A 231 -12.17 -3.34 12.35
N GLY A 232 -11.30 -2.59 11.68
CA GLY A 232 -9.92 -3.00 11.37
C GLY A 232 -9.83 -4.16 10.38
N GLU A 233 -9.35 -5.32 10.83
CA GLU A 233 -9.17 -6.55 10.03
C GLU A 233 -10.10 -7.68 10.52
N TRP A 234 -11.16 -7.32 11.22
CA TRP A 234 -12.17 -8.25 11.74
C TRP A 234 -13.35 -8.35 10.77
N PHE A 235 -13.98 -9.53 10.74
CA PHE A 235 -15.07 -9.88 9.84
C PHE A 235 -16.10 -10.74 10.55
N GLU A 236 -17.37 -10.56 10.18
CA GLU A 236 -18.46 -11.44 10.59
C GLU A 236 -18.63 -12.56 9.55
N LEU A 237 -17.92 -13.67 9.75
CA LEU A 237 -17.90 -14.78 8.79
C LEU A 237 -18.91 -15.86 9.15
N SER A 238 -19.65 -16.33 8.16
CA SER A 238 -20.55 -17.49 8.30
C SER A 238 -19.80 -18.82 8.24
N ALA A 239 -20.44 -19.91 8.65
CA ALA A 239 -19.88 -21.26 8.53
C ALA A 239 -19.49 -21.62 7.08
N ALA A 240 -20.22 -21.11 6.08
CA ALA A 240 -19.90 -21.32 4.67
C ALA A 240 -18.63 -20.56 4.25
N ASP A 241 -18.42 -19.34 4.76
CA ASP A 241 -17.21 -18.55 4.49
C ASP A 241 -15.97 -19.20 5.11
N ILE A 242 -16.10 -19.70 6.34
CA ILE A 242 -15.02 -20.43 7.03
C ILE A 242 -14.68 -21.71 6.26
N LYS A 243 -15.69 -22.42 5.75
CA LYS A 243 -15.48 -23.62 4.93
C LYS A 243 -14.78 -23.29 3.61
N ALA A 244 -15.10 -22.16 2.97
CA ALA A 244 -14.40 -21.70 1.78
C ALA A 244 -12.92 -21.40 2.06
N LEU A 245 -12.62 -20.80 3.21
CA LEU A 245 -11.25 -20.50 3.64
C LEU A 245 -10.47 -21.78 3.98
N LYS A 246 -11.10 -22.73 4.70
CA LYS A 246 -10.51 -24.04 5.04
C LYS A 246 -10.31 -24.99 3.86
N LYS A 247 -11.06 -24.82 2.77
CA LYS A 247 -11.00 -25.72 1.59
C LYS A 247 -9.75 -25.45 0.73
N ARG A 248 -9.11 -24.29 0.87
CA ARG A 248 -7.82 -24.01 0.23
C ARG A 248 -6.69 -24.54 1.09
N ARG A 249 -6.16 -25.70 0.69
CA ARG A 249 -4.81 -26.16 1.03
C ARG A 249 -4.00 -26.06 -0.25
N PHE A 250 -3.08 -25.11 -0.34
CA PHE A 250 -2.09 -25.13 -1.43
C PHE A 250 -0.76 -25.62 -0.89
N MET A 251 -0.15 -26.44 -1.76
CA MET A 251 1.11 -27.17 -1.68
C MET A 251 2.26 -26.25 -2.05
#